data_AF-A0A081N6K0-F1
#
_entry.id   AF-A0A081N6K0-F1
#
_cell.length_a   1.000
_cell.length_b   1.000
_cell.length_c   1.000
_cell.angle_alpha   90.00
_cell.angle_beta   90.00
_cell.angle_gamma   90.00
#
_symmetry.space_group_name_H-M   'P 1'
#
loop_
_entity.id
_entity.type
_entity.pdbx_description
1 polymer ?
#
loop_
_entity_poly.entity_id
_entity_poly.type
_entity_poly.pdbx_seq_one_letter_code
_entity_poly.pdbx_strand_id
1 'polypeptide(L)'
;MIQRFHLALLATFSLLTVSSYASPLNNFGCDFLDMQAFYMEELGISGVTILHLTKRMDKPGLKGFAKKIGPKKYLIALAEGLEPSEIRVTMAHELVHVRQLEEGSIEKKEFEKHYLDRSFEDEAFRLSMPLAARFFTSHTCNDEEPDNPIHQENEQINR
;
A
#
# COMPACT_ATOMS: atom_id res chain seq x y z
N MET A 1 53.39 -16.89 -26.78
CA MET A 1 52.47 -17.75 -26.03
C MET A 1 51.62 -16.85 -25.14
N ILE A 2 50.31 -16.85 -25.37
CA ILE A 2 49.34 -15.89 -24.85
C ILE A 2 48.74 -16.47 -23.56
N GLN A 3 48.62 -15.68 -22.49
CA GLN A 3 47.62 -15.98 -21.48
C GLN A 3 47.03 -14.69 -20.92
N ARG A 4 45.91 -14.29 -21.51
CA ARG A 4 45.07 -13.18 -21.06
C ARG A 4 44.17 -13.71 -19.94
N PHE A 5 44.34 -13.20 -18.73
CA PHE A 5 43.40 -13.42 -17.63
C PHE A 5 42.21 -12.47 -17.81
N HIS A 6 41.06 -13.04 -18.20
CA HIS A 6 39.78 -12.33 -18.16
C HIS A 6 39.21 -12.44 -16.75
N LEU A 7 39.29 -11.34 -16.00
CA LEU A 7 38.61 -11.18 -14.72
C LEU A 7 37.13 -10.91 -15.01
N ALA A 8 36.29 -11.94 -14.86
CA ALA A 8 34.84 -11.80 -15.00
C ALA A 8 34.29 -11.06 -13.77
N LEU A 9 33.84 -9.83 -13.97
CA LEU A 9 33.13 -9.04 -12.99
C LEU A 9 31.71 -9.61 -12.85
N LEU A 10 31.47 -10.46 -11.84
CA LEU A 10 30.14 -10.91 -11.47
C LEU A 10 29.38 -9.73 -10.86
N ALA A 11 28.60 -9.03 -11.69
CA ALA A 11 27.60 -8.08 -11.24
C ALA A 11 26.51 -8.86 -10.48
N THR A 12 26.60 -8.89 -9.16
CA THR A 12 25.53 -9.37 -8.30
C THR A 12 24.37 -8.39 -8.39
N PHE A 13 23.43 -8.67 -9.30
CA PHE A 13 22.11 -8.04 -9.31
C PHE A 13 21.40 -8.46 -8.02
N SER A 14 21.42 -7.60 -7.02
CA SER A 14 20.52 -7.70 -5.87
C SER A 14 19.10 -7.51 -6.38
N LEU A 15 18.40 -8.61 -6.65
CA LEU A 15 16.95 -8.60 -6.84
C LEU A 15 16.31 -8.06 -5.55
N LEU A 16 15.85 -6.82 -5.60
CA LEU A 16 14.95 -6.27 -4.59
C LEU A 16 13.61 -7.02 -4.74
N THR A 17 13.39 -8.02 -3.89
CA THR A 17 12.12 -8.71 -3.79
C THR A 17 11.08 -7.73 -3.25
N VAL A 18 10.18 -7.28 -4.12
CA VAL A 18 8.96 -6.60 -3.70
C VAL A 18 8.14 -7.64 -2.93
N SER A 19 8.07 -7.48 -1.60
CA SER A 19 7.24 -8.34 -0.75
C SER A 19 5.78 -8.03 -1.05
N SER A 20 5.17 -8.76 -1.99
CA SER A 20 3.72 -8.79 -2.15
C SER A 20 3.13 -9.58 -0.99
N TYR A 21 2.19 -9.01 -0.24
CA TYR A 21 1.38 -9.78 0.68
C TYR A 21 0.62 -10.83 -0.14
N ALA A 22 0.99 -12.11 0.00
CA ALA A 22 0.46 -13.20 -0.82
C ALA A 22 -0.97 -13.62 -0.42
N SER A 23 -1.54 -13.00 0.62
CA SER A 23 -2.87 -13.29 1.12
C SER A 23 -3.83 -12.14 0.80
N PRO A 24 -5.08 -12.43 0.39
CA PRO A 24 -6.09 -11.41 0.15
C PRO A 24 -6.27 -10.50 1.37
N LEU A 25 -6.36 -9.20 1.11
CA LEU A 25 -6.61 -8.21 2.15
C LEU A 25 -8.10 -8.02 2.42
N ASN A 26 -9.00 -8.58 1.63
CA ASN A 26 -10.42 -8.71 1.97
C ASN A 26 -11.05 -10.00 1.38
N ASN A 27 -12.36 -10.15 1.56
CA ASN A 27 -13.10 -11.33 1.10
C ASN A 27 -13.30 -11.40 -0.42
N PHE A 28 -12.95 -10.35 -1.15
CA PHE A 28 -13.10 -10.23 -2.61
C PHE A 28 -11.78 -10.45 -3.36
N GLY A 29 -10.72 -10.92 -2.69
CA GLY A 29 -9.44 -11.20 -3.34
C GLY A 29 -8.50 -10.00 -3.48
N CYS A 30 -8.90 -8.83 -2.97
CA CYS A 30 -8.16 -7.58 -3.13
C CYS A 30 -6.72 -7.64 -2.61
N ASP A 31 -5.83 -6.99 -3.34
CA ASP A 31 -4.42 -6.89 -3.00
C ASP A 31 -4.07 -5.58 -2.27
N PHE A 32 -2.78 -5.35 -2.05
CA PHE A 32 -2.27 -4.16 -1.37
C PHE A 32 -2.48 -2.87 -2.18
N LEU A 33 -2.34 -2.93 -3.51
CA LEU A 33 -2.51 -1.78 -4.38
C LEU A 33 -3.98 -1.37 -4.44
N ASP A 34 -4.90 -2.34 -4.51
CA ASP A 34 -6.33 -2.08 -4.45
C ASP A 34 -6.72 -1.39 -3.13
N MET A 35 -6.21 -1.91 -2.02
CA MET A 35 -6.42 -1.32 -0.69
C MET A 35 -5.91 0.12 -0.62
N GLN A 36 -4.68 0.36 -1.12
CA GLN A 36 -4.10 1.70 -1.14
C GLN A 36 -4.94 2.64 -2.01
N ALA A 37 -5.36 2.21 -3.20
CA ALA A 37 -6.17 3.01 -4.12
C ALA A 37 -7.52 3.39 -3.48
N PHE A 38 -8.22 2.41 -2.90
CA PHE A 38 -9.47 2.63 -2.19
C PHE A 38 -9.31 3.66 -1.06
N TYR A 39 -8.31 3.52 -0.19
CA TYR A 39 -8.09 4.47 0.90
C TYR A 39 -7.71 5.86 0.40
N MET A 40 -6.87 5.96 -0.64
CA MET A 40 -6.50 7.26 -1.22
C MET A 40 -7.71 7.97 -1.82
N GLU A 41 -8.58 7.26 -2.53
CA GLU A 41 -9.84 7.79 -3.05
C GLU A 41 -10.75 8.29 -1.94
N GLU A 42 -11.01 7.45 -0.93
CA GLU A 42 -11.89 7.78 0.20
C GLU A 42 -11.39 8.96 1.05
N LEU A 43 -10.07 9.14 1.11
CA LEU A 43 -9.44 10.24 1.82
C LEU A 43 -9.24 11.49 0.95
N GLY A 44 -9.62 11.46 -0.35
CA GLY A 44 -9.42 12.57 -1.27
C GLY A 44 -7.95 12.88 -1.59
N ILE A 45 -7.05 11.92 -1.39
CA ILE A 45 -5.62 12.08 -1.59
C ILE A 45 -5.31 11.91 -3.09
N SER A 46 -4.92 12.99 -3.76
CA SER A 46 -4.58 12.98 -5.19
C SER A 46 -3.25 13.68 -5.49
N GLY A 47 -2.62 13.30 -6.61
CA GLY A 47 -1.38 13.93 -7.07
C GLY A 47 -0.15 13.70 -6.18
N VAL A 48 -0.18 12.68 -5.31
CA VAL A 48 0.96 12.26 -4.49
C VAL A 48 1.47 10.88 -4.90
N THR A 49 2.74 10.62 -4.65
CA THR A 49 3.35 9.30 -4.78
C THR A 49 3.57 8.70 -3.40
N ILE A 50 3.05 7.50 -3.17
CA ILE A 50 3.28 6.70 -1.97
C ILE A 50 4.29 5.60 -2.30
N LEU A 51 5.41 5.57 -1.56
CA LEU A 51 6.32 4.44 -1.52
C LEU A 51 5.99 3.61 -0.29
N HIS A 52 5.89 2.30 -0.45
CA HIS A 52 5.63 1.37 0.63
C HIS A 52 6.88 0.55 0.96
N LEU A 53 7.10 0.30 2.26
CA LEU A 53 8.14 -0.59 2.77
C LEU A 53 7.62 -1.40 3.96
N THR A 54 7.84 -2.70 3.96
CA THR A 54 7.71 -3.53 5.17
C THR A 54 9.08 -3.64 5.85
N LYS A 55 9.16 -3.32 7.15
CA LYS A 55 10.42 -3.44 7.91
C LYS A 55 10.20 -3.78 9.38
N ARG A 56 11.20 -4.37 10.02
CA ARG A 56 11.28 -4.43 11.49
C ARG A 56 11.35 -3.01 12.09
N MET A 57 10.47 -2.72 13.06
CA MET A 57 10.41 -1.42 13.73
C MET A 57 11.39 -1.33 14.91
N ASP A 58 11.98 -0.15 15.11
CA ASP A 58 12.97 0.09 16.17
C ASP A 58 12.32 0.16 17.56
N LYS A 59 11.04 0.59 17.63
CA LYS A 59 10.27 0.69 18.86
C LYS A 59 9.26 -0.46 18.96
N PRO A 60 9.26 -1.23 20.07
CA PRO A 60 8.22 -2.21 20.33
C PRO A 60 6.84 -1.52 20.35
N GLY A 61 5.88 -2.06 19.61
CA GLY A 61 4.49 -1.55 19.56
C GLY A 61 4.20 -0.55 18.45
N LEU A 62 5.20 -0.01 17.75
CA LEU A 62 4.96 0.77 16.54
C LEU A 62 4.59 -0.17 15.38
N LYS A 63 3.40 0.00 14.81
CA LYS A 63 2.92 -0.83 13.69
C LYS A 63 3.18 -0.21 12.32
N GLY A 64 3.28 1.11 12.25
CA GLY A 64 3.57 1.83 11.02
C GLY A 64 4.06 3.24 11.27
N PHE A 65 4.53 3.89 10.22
CA PHE A 65 4.70 5.35 10.18
C PHE A 65 4.64 5.87 8.74
N ALA A 66 4.13 7.08 8.58
CA ALA A 66 4.25 7.88 7.37
C ALA A 66 5.40 8.89 7.48
N LYS A 67 6.09 9.18 6.37
CA LYS A 67 7.14 10.20 6.31
C LYS A 67 7.15 10.90 4.95
N LYS A 68 7.18 12.24 4.97
CA LYS A 68 7.42 13.02 3.75
C LYS A 68 8.89 12.92 3.33
N ILE A 69 9.13 12.41 2.12
CA ILE A 69 10.48 12.20 1.55
C ILE A 69 10.79 13.15 0.39
N GLY A 70 9.79 13.87 -0.12
CA GLY A 70 9.96 14.90 -1.14
C GLY A 70 8.66 15.68 -1.40
N PRO A 71 8.67 16.63 -2.35
CA PRO A 71 7.46 17.30 -2.80
C PRO A 71 6.46 16.26 -3.33
N LYS A 72 5.26 16.21 -2.72
CA LYS A 72 4.20 15.23 -3.05
C LYS A 72 4.66 13.77 -3.03
N LYS A 73 5.72 13.44 -2.27
CA LYS A 73 6.26 12.07 -2.16
C LYS A 73 6.34 11.64 -0.69
N TYR A 74 5.75 10.51 -0.39
CA TYR A 74 5.63 9.95 0.96
C TYR A 74 6.16 8.52 1.00
N LEU A 75 6.78 8.16 2.11
CA LEU A 75 7.08 6.79 2.49
C LEU A 75 6.10 6.37 3.57
N ILE A 76 5.40 5.26 3.36
CA ILE A 76 4.67 4.55 4.41
C ILE A 76 5.44 3.27 4.71
N ALA A 77 5.84 3.11 5.97
CA ALA A 77 6.49 1.89 6.43
C ALA A 77 5.54 1.13 7.37
N LEU A 78 5.35 -0.16 7.12
CA LEU A 78 4.56 -1.06 7.96
C LEU A 78 5.48 -2.06 8.65
N ALA A 79 5.12 -2.48 9.87
CA ALA A 79 5.87 -3.47 10.61
C ALA A 79 5.84 -4.83 9.91
N GLU A 80 6.96 -5.55 9.94
CA GLU A 80 7.02 -6.95 9.52
C GLU A 80 6.11 -7.83 10.39
N GLY A 81 5.44 -8.80 9.77
CA GLY A 81 4.64 -9.81 10.48
C GLY A 81 3.27 -9.34 10.94
N LEU A 82 2.77 -8.20 10.45
CA LEU A 82 1.38 -7.79 10.67
C LEU A 82 0.41 -8.75 9.98
N GLU A 83 -0.66 -9.10 10.69
CA GLU A 83 -1.77 -9.85 10.10
C GLU A 83 -2.54 -9.00 9.07
N PRO A 84 -3.26 -9.61 8.10
CA PRO A 84 -4.03 -8.86 7.10
C PRO A 84 -4.97 -7.80 7.69
N SER A 85 -5.60 -8.08 8.82
CA SER A 85 -6.45 -7.11 9.53
C SER A 85 -5.68 -5.92 10.07
N GLU A 86 -4.48 -6.15 10.58
CA GLU A 86 -3.61 -5.10 11.09
C GLU A 86 -3.03 -4.27 9.95
N ILE A 87 -2.70 -4.88 8.81
CA ILE A 87 -2.25 -4.18 7.60
C ILE A 87 -3.32 -3.19 7.13
N ARG A 88 -4.59 -3.63 7.03
CA ARG A 88 -5.71 -2.77 6.64
C ARG A 88 -5.82 -1.53 7.51
N VAL A 89 -5.88 -1.73 8.83
CA VAL A 89 -6.04 -0.64 9.78
C VAL A 89 -4.82 0.28 9.79
N THR A 90 -3.62 -0.29 9.83
CA THR A 90 -2.37 0.49 9.90
C THR A 90 -2.18 1.30 8.63
N MET A 91 -2.41 0.72 7.44
CA MET A 91 -2.28 1.46 6.19
C MET A 91 -3.30 2.61 6.10
N ALA A 92 -4.56 2.37 6.48
CA ALA A 92 -5.57 3.44 6.53
C ALA A 92 -5.15 4.56 7.49
N HIS A 93 -4.60 4.21 8.66
CA HIS A 93 -4.09 5.17 9.65
C HIS A 93 -2.96 6.03 9.08
N GLU A 94 -1.95 5.41 8.48
CA GLU A 94 -0.82 6.15 7.91
C GLU A 94 -1.23 7.04 6.72
N LEU A 95 -2.23 6.64 5.94
CA LEU A 95 -2.77 7.50 4.87
C LEU A 95 -3.56 8.69 5.41
N VAL A 96 -4.22 8.58 6.56
CA VAL A 96 -4.84 9.76 7.20
C VAL A 96 -3.77 10.80 7.54
N HIS A 97 -2.59 10.38 8.01
CA HIS A 97 -1.48 11.30 8.23
C HIS A 97 -0.97 11.94 6.94
N VAL A 98 -0.92 11.19 5.83
CA VAL A 98 -0.58 11.77 4.52
C VAL A 98 -1.59 12.86 4.14
N ARG A 99 -2.90 12.61 4.31
CA ARG A 99 -3.94 13.61 4.07
C ARG A 99 -3.74 14.86 4.92
N GLN A 100 -3.53 14.68 6.23
CA GLN A 100 -3.32 15.79 7.17
C GLN A 100 -2.09 16.65 6.78
N LEU A 101 -1.00 16.01 6.35
CA LEU A 101 0.20 16.69 5.86
C LEU A 101 -0.01 17.44 4.53
N GLU A 102 -0.90 16.94 3.67
CA GLU A 102 -1.24 17.57 2.39
C GLU A 102 -2.20 18.74 2.54
N GLU A 103 -3.15 18.66 3.48
CA GLU A 103 -4.08 19.73 3.83
C GLU A 103 -3.42 20.83 4.68
N GLY A 104 -2.24 20.58 5.22
CA GLY A 104 -1.55 21.51 6.11
C GLY A 104 -2.20 21.63 7.49
N SER A 105 -3.01 20.63 7.89
CA SER A 105 -3.65 20.57 9.22
C SER A 105 -2.67 20.21 10.34
N ILE A 106 -1.44 19.82 9.99
CA ILE A 106 -0.33 19.56 10.91
C ILE A 106 0.95 20.16 10.33
N GLU A 107 1.68 20.93 11.12
CA GLU A 107 3.03 21.35 10.71
C GLU A 107 4.00 20.17 10.78
N LYS A 108 4.90 20.01 9.80
CA LYS A 108 5.89 18.92 9.77
C LYS A 108 6.66 18.74 11.10
N LYS A 109 6.94 19.85 11.79
CA LYS A 109 7.64 19.84 13.09
C LYS A 109 6.80 19.27 14.23
N GLU A 110 5.47 19.42 14.18
CA GLU A 110 4.54 18.84 15.16
C GLU A 110 4.41 17.34 14.95
N PHE A 111 4.32 16.90 13.69
CA PHE A 111 4.34 15.49 13.30
C PHE A 111 5.61 14.76 13.80
N GLU A 112 6.77 15.40 13.70
CA GLU A 112 8.05 14.80 14.11
C GLU A 112 8.33 14.87 15.63
N LYS A 113 7.76 15.85 16.35
CA LYS A 113 8.09 16.12 17.77
C LYS A 113 7.07 15.51 18.74
N HIS A 114 5.81 15.39 18.35
CA HIS A 114 4.72 14.98 19.22
C HIS A 114 3.84 13.90 18.57
N TYR A 115 4.44 12.83 18.03
CA TYR A 115 3.74 11.69 17.41
C TYR A 115 2.64 11.04 18.28
N LEU A 116 2.54 11.39 19.57
CA LEU A 116 1.53 10.89 20.51
C LEU A 116 0.59 11.99 21.03
N ASP A 117 0.69 13.25 20.56
CA ASP A 117 -0.27 14.28 20.94
C ASP A 117 -1.58 14.11 20.19
N ARG A 118 -2.66 14.20 20.97
CA ARG A 118 -3.80 13.30 20.81
C ARG A 118 -4.68 13.64 19.62
N SER A 119 -4.84 14.91 19.23
CA SER A 119 -5.91 15.27 18.32
C SER A 119 -5.74 14.72 16.90
N PHE A 120 -4.52 14.66 16.38
CA PHE A 120 -4.29 14.14 15.03
C PHE A 120 -4.25 12.62 14.98
N GLU A 121 -3.68 11.97 16.01
CA GLU A 121 -3.75 10.52 16.20
C GLU A 121 -5.20 10.06 16.43
N ASP A 122 -5.98 10.79 17.23
CA ASP A 122 -7.40 10.52 17.49
C ASP A 122 -8.20 10.58 16.19
N GLU A 123 -7.92 11.56 15.33
CA GLU A 123 -8.53 11.62 14.00
C GLU A 123 -8.12 10.42 13.14
N ALA A 124 -6.83 10.07 13.11
CA ALA A 124 -6.33 8.92 12.37
C ALA A 124 -6.96 7.61 12.84
N PHE A 125 -7.10 7.38 14.14
CA PHE A 125 -7.83 6.24 14.70
C PHE A 125 -9.33 6.26 14.35
N ARG A 126 -9.98 7.43 14.47
CA ARG A 126 -11.42 7.58 14.19
C ARG A 126 -11.75 7.31 12.73
N LEU A 127 -10.87 7.66 11.80
CA LEU A 127 -11.08 7.50 10.36
C LEU A 127 -10.60 6.14 9.83
N SER A 128 -9.46 5.64 10.31
CA SER A 128 -8.87 4.39 9.82
C SER A 128 -9.75 3.17 10.05
N MET A 129 -10.38 3.07 11.23
CA MET A 129 -11.20 1.90 11.59
C MET A 129 -12.43 1.74 10.69
N PRO A 130 -13.28 2.76 10.46
CA PRO A 130 -14.37 2.67 9.50
C PRO A 130 -13.91 2.42 8.06
N LEU A 131 -12.80 3.02 7.63
CA LEU A 131 -12.24 2.80 6.29
C LEU A 131 -11.81 1.36 6.09
N ALA A 132 -11.04 0.81 7.03
CA ALA A 132 -10.60 -0.57 7.01
C ALA A 132 -11.79 -1.55 7.02
N ALA A 133 -12.83 -1.25 7.78
CA ALA A 133 -14.06 -2.03 7.80
C ALA A 133 -14.77 -2.00 6.44
N ARG A 134 -14.95 -0.82 5.83
CA ARG A 134 -15.61 -0.68 4.51
C ARG A 134 -14.83 -1.37 3.40
N PHE A 135 -13.51 -1.27 3.40
CA PHE A 135 -12.67 -2.02 2.46
C PHE A 135 -12.90 -3.53 2.62
N PHE A 136 -12.97 -4.01 3.86
CA PHE A 136 -13.13 -5.43 4.13
C PHE A 136 -14.53 -5.96 3.77
N THR A 137 -15.59 -5.18 3.99
CA THR A 137 -16.97 -5.65 3.86
C THR A 137 -17.66 -5.31 2.55
N SER A 138 -17.24 -4.23 1.87
CA SER A 138 -18.00 -3.70 0.73
C SER A 138 -17.18 -3.38 -0.52
N HIS A 139 -15.85 -3.26 -0.42
CA HIS A 139 -15.04 -2.91 -1.59
C HIS A 139 -14.73 -4.15 -2.42
N THR A 140 -15.24 -4.18 -3.64
CA THR A 140 -14.89 -5.17 -4.66
C THR A 140 -13.72 -4.65 -5.48
N CYS A 141 -12.67 -5.45 -5.59
CA CYS A 141 -11.58 -5.12 -6.49
C CYS A 141 -11.99 -5.46 -7.92
N ASN A 142 -11.64 -4.58 -8.84
CA ASN A 142 -12.01 -4.77 -10.24
C ASN A 142 -11.21 -5.94 -10.80
N ASP A 143 -11.81 -7.13 -10.81
CA ASP A 143 -11.47 -8.13 -11.80
C ASP A 143 -11.99 -7.60 -13.15
N GLU A 144 -11.19 -6.85 -13.89
CA GLU A 144 -11.36 -6.81 -15.34
C GLU A 144 -10.99 -8.20 -15.89
N GLU A 145 -11.90 -9.18 -15.77
CA GLU A 145 -12.06 -10.07 -16.91
C GLU A 145 -12.88 -9.30 -17.95
N PRO A 146 -12.32 -8.95 -19.11
CA PRO A 146 -13.16 -8.50 -20.20
C PRO A 146 -14.09 -9.68 -20.55
N ASP A 147 -15.39 -9.42 -20.52
CA ASP A 147 -16.38 -10.16 -21.28
C ASP A 147 -15.73 -10.61 -22.60
N ASN A 148 -15.56 -11.92 -22.77
CA ASN A 148 -15.16 -12.47 -24.05
C ASN A 148 -16.42 -13.03 -24.73
N PRO A 149 -17.17 -12.23 -25.50
CA PRO A 149 -18.29 -12.75 -26.26
C PRO A 149 -17.75 -13.36 -27.56
N ILE A 150 -17.14 -14.55 -27.52
CA ILE A 150 -16.74 -15.25 -28.75
C ILE A 150 -17.03 -16.76 -28.65
N HIS A 151 -18.28 -17.13 -28.91
CA HIS A 151 -18.69 -17.97 -30.07
C HIS A 151 -20.12 -18.52 -29.88
N GLN A 152 -21.10 -17.68 -30.23
CA GLN A 152 -22.21 -18.19 -31.05
C GLN A 152 -21.68 -18.24 -32.49
N GLU A 153 -21.46 -19.44 -33.02
CA GLU A 153 -21.64 -19.85 -34.42
C GLU A 153 -20.93 -21.19 -34.61
N ASN A 154 -21.72 -22.28 -34.60
CA ASN A 154 -21.56 -23.46 -35.46
C ASN A 154 -22.65 -24.50 -35.12
N GLU A 155 -23.91 -24.13 -35.34
CA GLU A 155 -24.98 -25.11 -35.57
C GLU A 155 -25.67 -24.75 -36.87
N GLN A 156 -25.01 -25.01 -38.00
CA GLN A 156 -25.69 -25.16 -39.29
C GLN A 156 -24.82 -25.85 -40.36
N ILE A 157 -24.31 -27.06 -40.08
CA ILE A 157 -24.02 -28.03 -41.16
C ILE A 157 -24.33 -29.44 -40.65
N ASN A 158 -25.56 -29.89 -40.87
CA ASN A 158 -25.98 -31.27 -41.19
C ASN A 158 -27.44 -31.49 -40.77
N ARG A 159 -28.37 -31.10 -41.65
CA ARG A 159 -29.61 -31.84 -41.96
C ARG A 159 -30.25 -31.23 -43.20
#